data_AF-A0A2P5MLN2-F1
#
_entry.id   AF-A0A2P5MLN2-F1
#
_cell.length_a   1.000
_cell.length_b   1.000
_cell.length_c   1.000
_cell.angle_alpha   90.00
_cell.angle_beta   90.00
_cell.angle_gamma   90.00
#
_symmetry.space_group_name_H-M   'P 1'
#
loop_
_entity.id
_entity.type
_entity.pdbx_description
1 polymer ?
#
loop_
_entity_poly.entity_id
_entity_poly.type
_entity_poly.pdbx_seq_one_letter_code
_entity_poly.pdbx_strand_id
1 'polypeptide(L)'
;MSTISERIPVLVSKTQKQNLVAKAKAAGLSTGEFLRRAGENYTPSEEEDLLTGMLDQILKITAKTEKTIDESLAFVDASEQRLAKLGFNLPQK
;
A
#
# COMPACT_ATOMS: atom_id res chain seq x y z
N MET A 1 -36.38 5.21 -21.22
CA MET A 1 -35.30 4.88 -22.17
C MET A 1 -34.80 3.49 -21.81
N SER A 2 -34.92 2.54 -22.73
CA SER A 2 -34.41 1.17 -22.55
C SER A 2 -32.89 1.23 -22.45
N THR A 3 -32.34 0.79 -21.32
CA THR A 3 -30.91 0.50 -21.20
C THR A 3 -30.63 -0.77 -22.01
N ILE A 4 -30.21 -0.60 -23.26
CA ILE A 4 -29.88 -1.73 -24.14
C ILE A 4 -28.56 -2.32 -23.63
N SER A 5 -28.66 -3.39 -22.83
CA SER A 5 -27.49 -4.19 -22.46
C SER A 5 -27.06 -5.07 -23.64
N GLU A 6 -25.80 -4.98 -24.04
CA GLU A 6 -25.22 -5.83 -25.08
C GLU A 6 -24.50 -7.06 -24.50
N ARG A 7 -24.32 -8.10 -25.33
CA ARG A 7 -23.66 -9.35 -24.91
C ARG A 7 -22.23 -9.39 -25.44
N ILE A 8 -21.28 -9.67 -24.54
CA ILE A 8 -19.88 -9.95 -24.88
C ILE A 8 -19.61 -11.45 -24.64
N PRO A 9 -19.64 -12.32 -25.66
CA PRO A 9 -19.30 -13.73 -25.49
C PRO A 9 -17.78 -13.89 -25.37
N VAL A 10 -17.32 -14.45 -24.25
CA VAL A 10 -15.89 -14.74 -24.01
C VAL A 10 -15.71 -16.26 -23.89
N LEU A 11 -14.81 -16.81 -24.68
CA LEU A 11 -14.43 -18.22 -24.60
C LEU A 11 -13.46 -18.43 -23.43
N VAL A 12 -13.82 -19.35 -22.54
CA VAL A 12 -13.03 -19.72 -21.37
C VAL A 12 -13.01 -21.24 -21.23
N SER A 13 -11.94 -21.77 -20.64
CA SER A 13 -11.90 -23.17 -20.26
C SER A 13 -12.94 -23.48 -19.17
N LYS A 14 -13.27 -24.77 -19.03
CA LYS A 14 -14.19 -25.23 -17.97
C LYS A 14 -13.72 -24.79 -16.58
N THR A 15 -12.43 -24.92 -16.31
CA THR A 15 -11.80 -24.53 -15.04
C THR A 15 -11.87 -23.03 -14.82
N GLN A 16 -11.57 -22.22 -15.84
CA GLN A 16 -11.68 -20.76 -15.76
C GLN A 16 -13.11 -20.33 -15.45
N LYS A 17 -14.11 -20.93 -16.11
CA LYS A 17 -15.53 -20.66 -15.85
C LYS A 17 -15.90 -20.96 -14.39
N GLN A 18 -15.48 -22.10 -13.86
CA GLN A 18 -15.74 -22.48 -12.47
C GLN A 18 -15.12 -21.49 -11.49
N ASN A 19 -13.87 -21.08 -11.72
CA ASN A 19 -13.18 -20.12 -10.88
C ASN A 19 -13.85 -18.74 -10.88
N LEU A 20 -14.28 -18.25 -12.06
CA LEU A 20 -14.99 -16.97 -12.17
C LEU A 20 -16.33 -16.99 -11.43
N VAL A 21 -17.09 -18.09 -11.55
CA VAL A 21 -18.35 -18.26 -10.82
C VAL A 21 -18.12 -18.33 -9.31
N ALA A 22 -17.09 -19.03 -8.86
CA ALA A 22 -16.75 -19.11 -7.44
C ALA A 22 -16.37 -17.74 -6.86
N LYS A 23 -15.54 -16.97 -7.58
CA LYS A 23 -15.17 -15.60 -7.19
C LYS A 23 -16.37 -14.67 -7.14
N ALA A 24 -17.25 -14.71 -8.15
CA ALA A 24 -18.48 -13.92 -8.16
C ALA A 24 -19.38 -14.25 -6.97
N LYS A 25 -19.56 -15.55 -6.66
CA LYS A 25 -20.33 -16.01 -5.50
C LYS A 25 -19.72 -15.53 -4.18
N ALA A 26 -18.40 -15.63 -4.02
CA ALA A 26 -17.71 -15.15 -2.82
C ALA A 26 -17.86 -13.64 -2.64
N ALA A 27 -17.93 -12.88 -3.73
CA ALA A 27 -18.18 -11.44 -3.73
C ALA A 27 -19.66 -11.04 -3.59
N GLY A 28 -20.59 -12.01 -3.55
CA GLY A 28 -22.03 -11.71 -3.50
C GLY A 28 -22.60 -11.11 -4.78
N LEU A 29 -21.93 -11.28 -5.92
CA LEU A 29 -22.30 -10.71 -7.22
C LEU A 29 -22.74 -11.79 -8.21
N SER A 30 -23.51 -11.40 -9.22
CA SER A 30 -23.71 -12.25 -10.40
C SER A 30 -22.39 -12.37 -11.18
N THR A 31 -22.20 -13.47 -11.91
CA THR A 31 -20.98 -13.65 -12.73
C THR A 31 -20.82 -12.54 -13.77
N GLY A 32 -21.93 -12.07 -14.36
CA GLY A 32 -21.90 -10.97 -15.34
C GLY A 32 -21.49 -9.64 -14.71
N GLU A 33 -22.03 -9.31 -13.53
CA GLU A 33 -21.68 -8.09 -12.82
C GLU A 33 -20.24 -8.11 -12.30
N PHE A 34 -19.79 -9.28 -11.80
CA PHE A 34 -18.41 -9.49 -11.41
C PHE A 34 -17.45 -9.25 -12.58
N LEU A 35 -17.75 -9.83 -13.76
CA LEU A 35 -16.93 -9.66 -14.95
C LEU A 35 -16.98 -8.24 -15.51
N ARG A 36 -18.14 -7.57 -15.45
CA ARG A 36 -18.27 -6.18 -15.87
C ARG A 36 -17.35 -5.27 -15.05
N ARG A 37 -17.42 -5.36 -13.71
CA ARG A 37 -16.54 -4.60 -12.81
C ARG A 37 -15.07 -4.95 -13.01
N ALA A 38 -14.76 -6.24 -13.15
CA ALA A 38 -13.39 -6.68 -13.37
C ALA A 38 -12.82 -6.13 -14.69
N GLY A 39 -13.63 -6.08 -15.75
CA GLY A 39 -13.23 -5.49 -17.03
C GLY A 39 -13.09 -3.97 -16.99
N GLU A 40 -14.02 -3.27 -16.33
CA GLU A 40 -13.97 -1.81 -16.14
C GLU A 40 -12.75 -1.35 -15.31
N ASN A 41 -12.32 -2.17 -14.36
CA ASN A 41 -11.18 -1.89 -13.48
C ASN A 41 -9.89 -2.59 -13.92
N TYR A 42 -9.87 -3.27 -15.08
CA TYR A 42 -8.66 -3.93 -15.55
C TYR A 42 -7.70 -2.88 -16.10
N THR A 43 -6.68 -2.53 -15.31
CA THR A 43 -5.61 -1.64 -15.77
C THR A 43 -4.29 -2.40 -15.88
N PRO A 44 -3.72 -2.58 -17.09
CA PRO A 44 -2.54 -3.41 -17.29
C PRO A 44 -1.24 -2.94 -16.60
N SER A 45 -1.12 -1.67 -16.24
CA SER A 45 0.15 -1.08 -15.74
C SER A 45 0.04 -0.20 -14.49
N GLU A 46 -1.15 0.24 -14.07
CA GLU A 46 -1.28 1.22 -12.98
C GLU A 46 -1.00 0.64 -11.58
N GLU A 47 -1.22 -0.66 -11.38
CA GLU A 47 -0.97 -1.27 -10.06
C GLU A 47 0.51 -1.32 -9.70
N GLU A 48 1.40 -1.52 -10.69
CA GLU A 48 2.84 -1.62 -10.46
C GLU A 48 3.47 -0.24 -10.20
N ASP A 49 3.08 0.77 -10.97
CA ASP A 49 3.57 2.14 -10.81
C ASP A 49 3.07 2.78 -9.50
N LEU A 50 1.81 2.52 -9.11
CA LEU A 50 1.26 3.00 -7.86
C LEU A 50 1.95 2.36 -6.65
N LEU A 51 2.14 1.03 -6.67
CA LEU A 51 2.87 0.34 -5.60
C LEU A 51 4.32 0.84 -5.50
N THR A 52 4.97 1.02 -6.64
CA THR A 52 6.36 1.51 -6.68
C THR A 52 6.45 2.92 -6.10
N GLY A 53 5.53 3.81 -6.46
CA GLY A 53 5.47 5.15 -5.90
C GLY A 53 5.22 5.18 -4.39
N MET A 54 4.38 4.28 -3.87
CA MET A 54 4.17 4.14 -2.43
C MET A 54 5.42 3.66 -1.70
N LEU A 55 6.12 2.66 -2.26
CA LEU A 55 7.36 2.14 -1.69
C LEU A 55 8.45 3.22 -1.64
N ASP A 56 8.59 4.01 -2.70
CA ASP A 56 9.52 5.14 -2.74
C ASP A 56 9.25 6.17 -1.64
N GLN A 57 7.97 6.47 -1.37
CA GLN A 57 7.61 7.39 -0.29
C GLN A 57 7.95 6.80 1.08
N ILE A 58 7.66 5.52 1.31
CA ILE A 58 7.99 4.83 2.55
C ILE A 58 9.50 4.89 2.79
N LEU A 59 10.31 4.55 1.79
CA LEU A 59 11.78 4.59 1.91
C LEU A 59 12.30 5.99 2.24
N LYS A 60 11.77 7.03 1.59
CA LYS A 60 12.14 8.43 1.87
C LYS A 60 11.79 8.84 3.30
N ILE A 61 10.61 8.47 3.77
CA ILE A 61 10.15 8.81 5.13
C ILE A 61 10.99 8.07 6.17
N THR A 62 11.27 6.78 5.96
CA THR A 62 12.11 5.98 6.85
C THR A 62 13.50 6.59 6.97
N ALA A 63 14.18 6.87 5.84
CA ALA A 63 15.50 7.48 5.86
C ALA A 63 15.53 8.86 6.55
N LYS A 64 14.49 9.68 6.33
CA LYS A 64 14.36 10.97 7.04
C LYS A 64 14.16 10.77 8.54
N THR A 65 13.39 9.78 8.94
CA THR A 65 13.08 9.48 10.34
C THR A 65 14.32 8.99 11.06
N GLU A 66 15.06 8.05 10.47
CA GLU A 66 16.35 7.57 10.97
C GLU A 66 17.31 8.74 11.21
N LYS A 67 17.49 9.60 10.20
CA LYS A 67 18.33 10.79 10.34
C LYS A 67 17.88 11.72 11.47
N THR A 68 16.57 11.90 11.64
CA THR A 68 16.02 12.77 12.70
C THR A 68 16.25 12.17 14.09
N ILE A 69 16.16 10.84 14.22
CA ILE A 69 16.46 10.13 15.46
C ILE A 69 17.94 10.31 15.80
N ASP A 70 18.84 10.10 14.84
CA ASP A 70 20.28 10.28 15.04
C ASP A 70 20.63 11.71 15.47
N GLU A 71 20.05 12.72 14.82
CA GLU A 71 20.22 14.12 15.18
C GLU A 71 19.71 14.42 16.60
N SER A 72 18.58 13.81 17.00
CA SER A 72 18.00 13.99 18.33
C SER A 72 18.88 13.36 19.41
N LEU A 73 19.41 12.16 19.16
CA LEU A 73 20.35 11.49 20.07
C LEU A 73 21.64 12.31 20.22
N ALA A 74 22.22 12.77 19.11
CA ALA A 74 23.41 13.62 19.14
C ALA A 74 23.18 14.94 19.91
N PHE A 75 21.98 15.52 19.80
CA PHE A 75 21.63 16.70 20.58
C PHE A 75 21.54 16.42 22.08
N VAL A 76 20.95 15.28 22.47
CA VAL A 76 20.87 14.85 23.88
C VAL A 76 22.27 14.64 24.43
N ASP A 77 23.13 13.88 23.75
CA ASP A 77 24.52 13.64 24.16
C ASP A 77 25.29 14.96 24.34
N ALA A 78 25.17 15.88 23.39
CA ALA A 78 25.79 17.20 23.48
C ALA A 78 25.24 18.01 24.67
N SER A 79 23.97 17.83 25.02
CA SER A 79 23.35 18.46 26.18
C SER A 79 23.85 17.88 27.49
N GLU A 80 23.95 16.56 27.59
CA GLU A 80 24.52 15.88 28.75
C GLU A 80 25.96 16.32 29.01
N GLN A 81 26.77 16.44 27.95
CA GLN A 81 28.14 16.96 28.06
C GLN A 81 28.19 18.42 28.57
N ARG A 82 27.25 19.27 28.15
CA ARG A 82 27.15 20.66 28.66
C ARG A 82 26.78 20.68 30.14
N LEU A 83 25.81 19.86 30.55
CA LEU A 83 25.35 19.78 31.94
C LEU A 83 26.45 19.25 32.87
N ALA A 84 27.22 18.24 32.43
CA ALA A 84 28.36 17.74 33.16
C ALA A 84 29.43 18.83 33.39
N LYS A 85 29.71 19.66 32.38
CA LYS A 85 30.64 20.81 32.51
C LYS A 85 30.15 21.89 33.47
N LEU A 86 28.84 21.99 33.68
CA LEU A 86 28.22 22.92 34.64
C LEU A 86 28.11 22.32 36.05
N GLY A 87 28.60 21.10 36.28
CA GLY A 87 28.61 20.45 37.59
C GLY A 87 27.34 19.66 37.92
N PHE A 88 26.43 19.50 36.95
CA PHE A 88 25.26 18.63 37.11
C PHE A 88 25.62 17.20 36.68
N ASN A 89 25.72 16.27 37.63
CA ASN A 89 25.86 14.84 37.33
C ASN A 89 24.47 14.21 37.14
N LEU A 90 24.16 13.83 35.91
CA LEU A 90 22.97 13.02 35.60
C LEU A 90 23.24 11.56 35.96
N PRO A 91 22.27 10.83 36.55
CA PRO A 91 22.44 9.43 36.90
C PRO A 91 22.65 8.59 35.63
N GLN A 92 23.81 7.93 35.56
CA GLN A 92 24.08 6.91 34.55
C GLN A 92 23.18 5.70 34.86
N LYS A 93 22.35 5.29 33.90
CA LYS A 93 21.50 4.09 34.01
C LYS A 93 22.24 2.86 33.53
#